data_AF-A0A7S0H900-F1
#
_entry.id   AF-A0A7S0H900-F1
#
_cell.length_a   1.000
_cell.length_b   1.000
_cell.length_c   1.000
_cell.angle_alpha   90.00
_cell.angle_beta   90.00
_cell.angle_gamma   90.00
#
_symmetry.space_group_name_H-M   'P 1'
#
loop_
_entity.id
_entity.type
_entity.pdbx_description
1 polymer ?
#
loop_
_entity_poly.entity_id
_entity_poly.type
_entity_poly.pdbx_seq_one_letter_code
_entity_poly.pdbx_strand_id
1 'polypeptide(L)'
;THDPDGLTLMDIGSKFGTHVNGTKLAQNEPCALAAGDKVILGTTHFTVRRRQLIFCASTLSSPEDKEELTRSTAALGATLADKWSSEVTHLIMPTVTFTPKLISALALLKPVVSL
;
A
#
# COMPACT_ATOMS: atom_id res chain seq x y z
N THR A 1 -16.68 -3.94 -12.82
CA THR A 1 -17.17 -2.70 -12.17
C THR A 1 -16.04 -2.21 -11.28
N HIS A 2 -15.41 -1.10 -11.66
CA HIS A 2 -14.26 -0.53 -10.93
C HIS A 2 -14.74 -0.01 -9.58
N ASP A 3 -14.22 -0.57 -8.49
CA ASP A 3 -14.30 0.06 -7.18
C ASP A 3 -13.35 1.28 -7.24
N PRO A 4 -13.82 2.53 -7.05
CA PRO A 4 -12.92 3.66 -6.97
C PRO A 4 -11.95 3.38 -5.83
N ASP A 5 -10.64 3.55 -6.06
CA ASP A 5 -9.56 3.22 -5.12
C ASP A 5 -9.59 4.06 -3.81
N GLY A 6 -10.71 4.73 -3.50
CA GLY A 6 -10.88 5.68 -2.40
C GLY A 6 -10.04 6.95 -2.56
N LEU A 7 -9.24 7.05 -3.63
CA LEU A 7 -8.31 8.14 -3.85
C LEU A 7 -8.97 9.25 -4.66
N THR A 8 -9.02 10.45 -4.08
CA THR A 8 -9.51 11.66 -4.73
C THR A 8 -8.42 12.71 -4.81
N LEU A 9 -8.47 13.54 -5.85
CA LEU A 9 -7.57 14.65 -6.08
C LEU A 9 -8.38 15.91 -6.35
N MET A 10 -7.98 17.02 -5.73
CA MET A 10 -8.64 18.31 -5.89
C MET A 10 -7.60 19.42 -6.02
N ASP A 11 -7.78 20.29 -7.01
CA ASP A 11 -6.96 21.48 -7.16
C ASP A 11 -7.49 22.61 -6.27
N ILE A 12 -6.71 23.05 -5.28
CA ILE A 12 -7.09 24.09 -4.31
C ILE A 12 -6.74 25.52 -4.75
N GLY A 13 -6.75 25.78 -6.06
CA GLY A 13 -6.42 27.10 -6.61
C GLY A 13 -4.94 27.27 -6.99
N SER A 14 -4.28 26.20 -7.43
CA SER A 14 -2.86 26.25 -7.77
C SER A 14 -2.56 27.14 -8.98
N LYS A 15 -1.42 27.86 -8.94
CA LYS A 15 -0.98 28.79 -10.00
C LYS A 15 -0.82 28.12 -11.37
N PHE A 16 -0.28 26.90 -11.38
CA PHE A 16 0.00 26.15 -12.60
C PHE A 16 -1.07 25.09 -12.92
N GLY A 17 -2.06 24.93 -12.05
CA GLY A 17 -3.12 23.96 -12.19
C GLY A 17 -2.70 22.52 -11.90
N THR A 18 -3.72 21.68 -11.82
CA THR A 18 -3.59 20.22 -11.74
C THR A 18 -4.19 19.57 -12.99
N HIS A 19 -3.56 18.53 -13.52
CA HIS A 19 -4.06 17.79 -14.68
C HIS A 19 -4.13 16.30 -14.39
N VAL A 20 -5.16 15.63 -14.91
CA VAL A 20 -5.31 14.18 -14.88
C VAL A 20 -5.51 13.69 -16.31
N ASN A 21 -4.66 12.76 -16.76
CA ASN A 21 -4.68 12.18 -18.10
C ASN A 21 -4.69 13.23 -19.24
N GLY A 22 -4.02 14.36 -19.01
CA GLY A 22 -3.93 15.48 -19.96
C GLY A 22 -5.05 16.52 -19.83
N THR A 23 -6.09 16.26 -19.04
CA THR A 23 -7.20 17.20 -18.79
C THR A 23 -6.93 18.01 -17.54
N LYS A 24 -6.99 19.34 -17.64
CA LYS A 24 -6.87 20.23 -16.48
C LYS A 24 -8.13 20.10 -15.60
N LEU A 25 -7.93 19.93 -14.29
CA LEU A 25 -9.03 19.88 -13.32
C LEU A 25 -9.60 21.29 -13.07
N ALA A 26 -10.91 21.32 -12.78
CA ALA A 26 -11.53 22.50 -12.20
C ALA A 26 -11.04 22.70 -10.76
N GLN A 27 -11.02 23.96 -10.32
CA GLN A 27 -10.63 24.29 -8.95
C GLN A 27 -11.75 23.92 -7.97
N ASN A 28 -11.36 23.41 -6.81
CA ASN A 28 -12.25 23.01 -5.72
C ASN A 28 -13.29 21.93 -6.08
N GLU A 29 -13.03 21.16 -7.14
CA GLU A 29 -13.83 20.01 -7.54
C GLU A 29 -13.03 18.70 -7.34
N PRO A 30 -13.53 17.75 -6.52
CA PRO A 30 -12.90 16.45 -6.37
C PRO A 30 -12.96 15.62 -7.66
N CYS A 31 -11.82 15.07 -8.04
CA CYS A 31 -11.67 14.11 -9.14
C CYS A 31 -11.26 12.75 -8.55
N ALA A 32 -12.06 11.71 -8.81
CA ALA A 32 -11.71 10.35 -8.42
C ALA A 32 -10.55 9.83 -9.31
N LEU A 33 -9.58 9.17 -8.70
CA LEU A 33 -8.44 8.58 -9.39
C LEU A 33 -8.51 7.06 -9.41
N ALA A 34 -7.96 6.47 -10.46
CA ALA A 34 -7.75 5.04 -10.60
C ALA A 34 -6.27 4.71 -10.82
N ALA A 35 -5.87 3.50 -10.45
CA ALA A 35 -4.56 2.97 -10.79
C ALA A 35 -4.27 3.09 -12.31
N GLY A 36 -3.14 3.70 -12.65
CA GLY A 36 -2.73 3.99 -14.03
C GLY A 36 -2.87 5.45 -14.42
N ASP A 37 -3.67 6.24 -13.71
CA ASP A 37 -3.86 7.65 -14.02
C ASP A 37 -2.55 8.44 -13.95
N LYS A 38 -2.36 9.31 -14.94
CA LYS A 38 -1.22 10.23 -15.01
C LYS A 38 -1.65 11.56 -14.42
N VAL A 39 -1.02 11.96 -13.33
CA VAL A 39 -1.31 13.21 -12.62
C VAL A 39 -0.17 14.19 -12.84
N ILE A 40 -0.50 15.44 -13.14
CA ILE A 40 0.46 16.54 -13.20
C ILE A 40 0.06 17.58 -12.16
N LEU A 41 0.94 17.82 -11.19
CA LEU A 41 0.78 18.88 -10.18
C LEU A 41 1.76 19.99 -10.52
N GLY A 42 1.27 21.08 -11.13
CA GLY A 42 2.12 22.12 -11.70
C GLY A 42 3.06 21.58 -12.78
N THR A 43 4.34 21.40 -12.45
CA THR A 43 5.37 20.85 -13.37
C THR A 43 5.80 19.42 -13.03
N THR A 44 5.26 18.83 -11.96
CA THR A 44 5.67 17.51 -11.49
C THR A 44 4.73 16.43 -11.99
N HIS A 45 5.29 15.34 -12.52
CA HIS A 45 4.55 14.22 -13.10
C HIS A 45 4.50 13.03 -12.14
N PHE A 46 3.31 12.48 -11.95
CA PHE A 46 3.04 11.32 -11.12
C PHE A 46 2.23 10.28 -11.91
N THR A 47 2.30 9.02 -11.47
CA THR A 47 1.40 7.95 -11.94
C THR A 47 0.82 7.24 -10.74
N VAL A 48 -0.51 7.16 -10.70
CA VAL A 48 -1.23 6.45 -9.64
C VAL A 48 -0.95 4.96 -9.80
N ARG A 49 -0.51 4.31 -8.72
CA ARG A 49 -0.27 2.88 -8.69
C ARG A 49 -0.89 2.29 -7.44
N ARG A 50 -1.72 1.27 -7.63
CA ARG A 50 -2.17 0.41 -6.53
C ARG A 50 -1.11 -0.66 -6.29
N ARG A 51 -0.67 -0.80 -5.05
CA ARG A 51 0.16 -1.93 -4.61
C ARG A 51 -0.64 -2.72 -3.59
N GLN A 52 -0.82 -4.01 -3.87
CA GLN A 52 -1.43 -4.91 -2.91
C GLN A 52 -0.37 -5.26 -1.85
N LEU A 53 -0.67 -4.98 -0.59
CA LEU A 53 0.17 -5.36 0.53
C LEU A 53 -0.46 -6.58 1.19
N ILE A 54 0.29 -7.68 1.17
CA ILE A 54 -0.09 -8.93 1.84
C ILE A 54 0.99 -9.26 2.85
N PHE A 55 0.63 -9.26 4.12
CA PHE A 55 1.52 -9.53 5.23
C PHE A 55 1.31 -10.95 5.72
N CYS A 56 2.37 -11.62 6.15
CA CYS A 56 2.26 -12.87 6.89
C CYS A 56 3.13 -12.76 8.13
N ALA A 57 2.60 -13.11 9.29
CA ALA A 57 3.36 -13.03 10.53
C ALA A 57 4.08 -14.35 10.85
N SER A 58 5.24 -14.24 11.48
CA SER A 58 5.97 -15.36 12.08
C SER A 58 6.37 -15.01 13.51
N THR A 59 6.19 -15.97 14.41
CA THR A 59 6.67 -15.88 15.81
C THR A 59 6.29 -14.57 16.52
N LEU A 60 5.03 -14.13 16.38
CA LEU A 60 4.48 -13.08 17.24
C LEU A 60 4.41 -13.61 18.66
N SER A 61 4.96 -12.85 19.61
CA SER A 61 5.19 -13.33 20.97
C SER A 61 4.11 -12.86 21.94
N SER A 62 3.53 -11.69 21.69
CA SER A 62 2.52 -11.10 22.56
C SER A 62 1.17 -10.91 21.83
N PRO A 63 0.04 -10.91 22.57
CA PRO A 63 -1.25 -10.45 22.05
C PRO A 63 -1.20 -9.01 21.54
N GLU A 64 -0.39 -8.16 22.18
CA GLU A 64 -0.19 -6.75 21.81
C GLU A 64 0.41 -6.65 20.39
N ASP A 65 1.40 -7.48 20.06
CA ASP A 65 2.01 -7.54 18.71
C ASP A 65 0.96 -7.86 17.65
N LYS A 66 0.03 -8.77 17.98
CA LYS A 66 -1.03 -9.19 17.06
C LYS A 66 -2.07 -8.09 16.88
N GLU A 67 -2.44 -7.39 17.94
CA GLU A 67 -3.35 -6.25 17.89
C GLU A 67 -2.75 -5.09 17.10
N GLU A 68 -1.48 -4.77 17.34
CA GLU A 68 -0.75 -3.75 16.59
C GLU A 68 -0.64 -4.12 15.11
N LEU A 69 -0.26 -5.37 14.80
CA LEU A 69 -0.22 -5.83 13.41
C LEU A 69 -1.57 -5.72 12.73
N THR A 70 -2.64 -6.13 13.41
CA THR A 70 -4.00 -6.07 12.85
C THR A 70 -4.39 -4.62 12.57
N ARG A 71 -4.11 -3.71 13.50
CA ARG A 71 -4.36 -2.28 13.35
C ARG A 71 -3.58 -1.66 12.20
N SER A 72 -2.27 -1.91 12.13
CA SER A 72 -1.39 -1.39 11.08
C SER A 72 -1.75 -1.95 9.70
N THR A 73 -2.11 -3.24 9.64
CA THR A 73 -2.61 -3.88 8.41
C THR A 73 -3.87 -3.18 7.91
N ALA A 74 -4.86 -2.95 8.80
CA ALA A 74 -6.11 -2.29 8.45
C ALA A 74 -5.89 -0.84 8.00
N ALA A 75 -5.04 -0.08 8.69
CA ALA A 75 -4.73 1.31 8.34
C ALA A 75 -4.09 1.46 6.94
N LEU A 76 -3.35 0.44 6.50
CA LEU A 76 -2.72 0.39 5.17
C LEU A 76 -3.63 -0.19 4.09
N GLY A 77 -4.84 -0.67 4.44
CA GLY A 77 -5.68 -1.44 3.51
C GLY A 77 -5.00 -2.73 3.04
N ALA A 78 -4.08 -3.28 3.84
CA ALA A 78 -3.34 -4.49 3.56
C ALA A 78 -4.17 -5.74 3.95
N THR A 79 -3.71 -6.91 3.53
CA THR A 79 -4.28 -8.21 3.92
C THR A 79 -3.32 -8.95 4.83
N LEU A 80 -3.81 -9.47 5.95
CA LEU A 80 -3.04 -10.38 6.81
C LEU A 80 -3.35 -11.82 6.42
N ALA A 81 -2.34 -12.55 5.95
CA ALA A 81 -2.44 -13.94 5.55
C ALA A 81 -2.01 -14.89 6.69
N ASP A 82 -2.86 -15.87 7.00
CA ASP A 82 -2.58 -16.88 8.03
C ASP A 82 -1.43 -17.83 7.60
N LYS A 83 -1.42 -18.19 6.31
CA LYS A 83 -0.46 -19.11 5.70
C LYS A 83 0.44 -18.38 4.70
N TRP A 84 1.66 -18.89 4.56
CA TRP A 84 2.60 -18.37 3.58
C TRP A 84 2.23 -18.80 2.15
N SER A 85 2.39 -17.90 1.18
CA SER A 85 2.20 -18.15 -0.25
C SER A 85 3.12 -17.27 -1.11
N SER A 86 3.15 -17.50 -2.43
CA SER A 86 3.82 -16.63 -3.41
C SER A 86 3.28 -15.21 -3.41
N GLU A 87 2.02 -15.01 -3.02
CA GLU A 87 1.35 -13.71 -3.01
C GLU A 87 1.74 -12.84 -1.81
N VAL A 88 2.25 -13.45 -0.72
CA VAL A 88 2.70 -12.68 0.46
C VAL A 88 3.78 -11.70 0.02
N THR A 89 3.62 -10.42 0.36
CA THR A 89 4.58 -9.37 -0.01
C THR A 89 5.63 -9.14 1.06
N HIS A 90 5.28 -9.30 2.34
CA HIS A 90 6.18 -9.04 3.47
C HIS A 90 6.00 -10.11 4.56
N LEU A 91 7.11 -10.54 5.15
CA LEU A 91 7.12 -11.32 6.38
C LEU A 91 7.25 -10.37 7.57
N ILE A 92 6.28 -10.39 8.48
CA ILE A 92 6.35 -9.63 9.72
C ILE A 92 6.97 -10.51 10.80
N MET A 93 8.10 -10.07 11.34
CA MET A 93 8.89 -10.84 12.29
C MET A 93 9.69 -9.91 13.20
N PRO A 94 9.18 -9.58 14.41
CA PRO A 94 9.85 -8.67 15.34
C PRO A 94 11.25 -9.15 15.77
N THR A 95 11.37 -10.46 16.00
CA THR A 95 12.64 -11.11 16.34
C THR A 95 12.94 -12.18 15.32
N VAL A 96 14.09 -12.07 14.64
CA VAL A 96 14.51 -13.04 13.62
C VAL A 96 14.84 -14.38 14.28
N THR A 97 14.10 -15.41 13.88
CA THR A 97 14.34 -16.80 14.27
C THR A 97 14.24 -17.69 13.04
N PHE A 98 14.89 -18.84 13.04
CA PHE A 98 14.90 -19.70 11.86
C PHE A 98 13.58 -20.46 11.73
N THR A 99 12.68 -19.97 10.86
CA THR A 99 11.38 -20.59 10.59
C THR A 99 11.20 -20.90 9.11
N PRO A 100 10.31 -21.84 8.73
CA PRO A 100 9.98 -22.10 7.32
C PRO A 100 9.51 -20.86 6.56
N LYS A 101 8.79 -19.94 7.25
CA LYS A 101 8.34 -18.67 6.67
C LYS A 101 9.53 -17.74 6.38
N LEU A 102 10.53 -17.69 7.27
CA LEU A 102 11.75 -16.92 7.04
C LEU A 102 12.53 -17.45 5.83
N ILE A 103 12.77 -18.75 5.76
CA ILE A 103 13.48 -19.37 4.62
C ILE A 103 12.75 -19.04 3.31
N SER A 104 11.42 -19.15 3.31
CA SER A 104 10.61 -18.87 2.12
C SER A 104 10.63 -17.39 1.74
N ALA A 105 10.65 -16.47 2.71
CA ALA A 105 10.78 -15.04 2.46
C ALA A 105 12.11 -14.71 1.79
N LEU A 106 13.22 -15.23 2.34
CA LEU A 106 14.56 -15.00 1.80
C LEU A 106 14.73 -15.62 0.41
N ALA A 107 14.25 -16.85 0.20
CA ALA A 107 14.31 -17.53 -1.11
C ALA A 107 13.55 -16.78 -2.21
N LEU A 108 12.47 -16.08 -1.86
CA LEU A 108 11.65 -15.29 -2.78
C LEU A 108 12.01 -13.80 -2.80
N LEU A 109 13.09 -13.40 -2.11
CA LEU A 109 13.53 -12.01 -1.98
C LEU A 109 12.42 -11.07 -1.44
N LYS A 110 11.60 -11.60 -0.53
CA LYS A 110 10.53 -10.85 0.11
C LYS A 110 11.06 -10.17 1.37
N PRO A 111 10.75 -8.88 1.59
CA PRO A 111 11.17 -8.17 2.78
C PRO A 111 10.74 -8.87 4.07
N VAL A 112 11.65 -8.88 5.04
CA VAL A 112 11.40 -9.27 6.43
C VAL A 112 11.47 -7.98 7.25
N VAL A 113 10.37 -7.63 7.91
CA VAL A 113 10.22 -6.35 8.61
C VAL A 113 9.73 -6.57 10.04
N SER A 114 10.14 -5.70 10.96
CA SER A 114 9.55 -5.64 12.30
C SER A 114 8.18 -4.97 12.24
N LEU A 115 7.43 -5.09 13.35
CA LEU A 115 6.33 -4.18 13.64
C LEU A 115 6.87 -2.76 13.88
#